data_AF-A0A969Y013-F1
#
_entry.id   AF-A0A969Y013-F1
#
_cell.length_a   1.000
_cell.length_b   1.000
_cell.length_c   1.000
_cell.angle_alpha   90.00
_cell.angle_beta   90.00
_cell.angle_gamma   90.00
#
_symmetry.space_group_name_H-M   'P 1'
#
loop_
_entity.id
_entity.type
_entity.pdbx_description
1 polymer ?
#
loop_
_entity_poly.entity_id
_entity_poly.type
_entity_poly.pdbx_seq_one_letter_code
_entity_poly.pdbx_strand_id
1 'polypeptide(L)'
;MAIIDLNLFPGGVRKCVTFSYDDGTAHDRRLVAIMNEHGIKGSFHLNSGKLGRENFITAEEVATLYAGHEVSVHTVTHPFATRITNEELVGEVMDDRRALERLVGYPVRGMSYPFGDYDDRVVGILRTLGIQCSRTTRATGQFPLPSDPLMWHPTCHHRSAADLVDAFLADAQFGQPRLFFLWGHSYEFANNDNWDLIEGLCRRLGGRDDVWYATNIQVADYLNAQRSLRVSADLDIVHNPSALAVWFTHRGTDPVEVKPGRTLALA
;
A
#
# COMPACT_ATOMS: atom_id res chain seq x y z
N MET A 1 6.89 4.57 -28.98
CA MET A 1 6.06 4.90 -27.81
C MET A 1 4.74 4.16 -27.93
N ALA A 2 4.17 3.69 -26.82
CA ALA A 2 2.86 3.06 -26.82
C ALA A 2 1.77 4.10 -27.18
N ILE A 3 0.68 3.66 -27.81
CA ILE A 3 -0.47 4.52 -28.09
C ILE A 3 -1.20 4.84 -26.79
N ILE A 4 -1.47 3.84 -25.95
CA ILE A 4 -1.96 4.01 -24.58
C ILE A 4 -0.89 3.47 -23.64
N ASP A 5 -0.35 4.34 -22.79
CA ASP A 5 0.67 3.98 -21.81
C ASP A 5 0.12 4.13 -20.37
N LEU A 6 -0.06 3.01 -19.67
CA LEU A 6 -0.62 2.92 -18.32
C LEU A 6 0.43 3.29 -17.26
N ASN A 7 0.90 4.52 -17.34
CA ASN A 7 2.08 5.02 -16.61
C ASN A 7 1.75 6.16 -15.64
N LEU A 8 0.46 6.45 -15.42
CA LEU A 8 -0.02 7.53 -14.55
C LEU A 8 -0.83 6.97 -13.37
N PHE A 9 -0.71 7.65 -12.23
CA PHE A 9 -1.54 7.51 -11.05
C PHE A 9 -2.69 8.54 -11.07
N PRO A 10 -3.65 8.46 -10.13
CA PRO A 10 -4.68 9.49 -9.97
C PRO A 10 -4.12 10.90 -9.93
N GLY A 11 -4.77 11.82 -10.65
CA GLY A 11 -4.30 13.20 -10.83
C GLY A 11 -3.31 13.37 -11.98
N GLY A 12 -3.06 12.31 -12.77
CA GLY A 12 -2.15 12.39 -13.92
C GLY A 12 -0.67 12.45 -13.52
N VAL A 13 -0.34 12.04 -12.29
CA VAL A 13 1.02 12.08 -11.75
C VAL A 13 1.76 10.76 -11.95
N ARG A 14 3.08 10.77 -11.90
CA ARG A 14 3.93 9.57 -12.08
C ARG A 14 4.51 9.01 -10.81
N LYS A 15 4.36 9.71 -9.69
CA LYS A 15 4.94 9.33 -8.41
C LYS A 15 3.83 8.94 -7.45
N CYS A 16 4.04 7.85 -6.70
CA CYS A 16 3.16 7.40 -5.64
C CYS A 16 3.98 7.13 -4.39
N VAL A 17 3.49 7.55 -3.23
CA VAL A 17 4.08 7.24 -1.92
C VAL A 17 3.08 6.41 -1.13
N THR A 18 3.54 5.29 -0.57
CA THR A 18 2.76 4.46 0.34
C THR A 18 3.66 3.91 1.45
N PHE A 19 3.20 4.02 2.68
CA PHE A 19 3.91 3.51 3.86
C PHE A 19 3.19 2.29 4.42
N SER A 20 3.90 1.37 5.05
CA SER A 20 3.30 0.30 5.84
C SER A 20 4.00 0.10 7.18
N TYR A 21 3.23 -0.10 8.25
CA TYR A 21 3.79 -0.34 9.58
C TYR A 21 3.08 -1.52 10.26
N ASP A 22 3.82 -2.30 11.02
CA ASP A 22 3.36 -3.57 11.56
C ASP A 22 3.11 -3.51 13.08
N ASP A 23 2.46 -4.56 13.57
CA ASP A 23 2.25 -4.96 14.96
C ASP A 23 1.28 -4.13 15.80
N GLY A 24 0.94 -2.89 15.40
CA GLY A 24 -0.03 -2.09 16.14
C GLY A 24 0.44 -1.71 17.54
N THR A 25 1.71 -1.31 17.67
CA THR A 25 2.26 -0.90 18.96
C THR A 25 1.76 0.49 19.36
N ALA A 26 1.84 0.82 20.65
CA ALA A 26 1.44 2.12 21.20
C ALA A 26 2.10 3.33 20.51
N HIS A 27 3.22 3.11 19.83
CA HIS A 27 4.02 4.13 19.15
C HIS A 27 3.38 4.58 17.83
N ASP A 28 2.44 3.79 17.28
CA ASP A 28 1.63 4.17 16.13
C ASP A 28 0.91 5.50 16.36
N ARG A 29 0.53 5.82 17.61
CA ARG A 29 -0.10 7.12 17.94
C ARG A 29 0.73 8.31 17.49
N ARG A 30 2.04 8.30 17.77
CA ARG A 30 2.94 9.39 17.36
C ARG A 30 3.20 9.35 15.86
N LEU A 31 3.42 8.17 15.30
CA LEU A 31 3.67 8.00 13.87
C LEU A 31 2.50 8.48 13.02
N VAL A 32 1.27 8.08 13.35
CA VAL A 32 0.05 8.53 12.68
C VAL A 32 -0.10 10.05 12.75
N ALA A 33 0.17 10.67 13.90
CA ALA A 33 0.12 12.13 14.03
C ALA A 33 1.10 12.82 13.07
N ILE A 34 2.35 12.34 12.99
CA ILE A 34 3.37 12.86 12.05
C ILE A 34 2.92 12.66 10.60
N MET A 35 2.40 11.49 10.26
CA MET A 35 1.94 11.19 8.89
C MET A 35 0.76 12.09 8.48
N ASN A 36 -0.19 12.31 9.38
CA ASN A 36 -1.34 13.18 9.16
C ASN A 36 -0.94 14.64 8.95
N GLU A 37 0.02 15.16 9.73
CA GLU A 37 0.54 16.52 9.57
C GLU A 37 1.08 16.78 8.16
N HIS A 38 1.66 15.76 7.53
CA HIS A 38 2.29 15.85 6.20
C HIS A 38 1.43 15.29 5.06
N GLY A 39 0.19 14.86 5.33
CA GLY A 39 -0.71 14.27 4.33
C GLY A 39 -0.24 12.91 3.79
N ILE A 40 0.62 12.20 4.52
CA ILE A 40 1.11 10.87 4.14
C ILE A 40 0.07 9.82 4.53
N LYS A 41 -0.22 8.90 3.61
CA LYS A 41 -1.07 7.73 3.88
C LYS A 41 -0.24 6.49 4.16
N GLY A 42 -0.81 5.57 4.94
CA GLY A 42 -0.14 4.33 5.31
C GLY A 42 -1.12 3.20 5.58
N SER A 43 -0.58 2.00 5.57
CA SER A 43 -1.27 0.75 5.89
C SER A 43 -0.70 0.16 7.17
N PHE A 44 -1.54 -0.05 8.17
CA PHE A 44 -1.17 -0.55 9.48
C PHE A 44 -1.62 -2.00 9.62
N HIS A 45 -0.65 -2.90 9.69
CA HIS A 45 -0.87 -4.34 9.76
C HIS A 45 -0.96 -4.75 11.24
N LEU A 46 -2.18 -4.95 11.73
CA LEU A 46 -2.44 -5.15 13.15
C LEU A 46 -2.59 -6.64 13.47
N ASN A 47 -2.14 -7.04 14.66
CA ASN A 47 -2.46 -8.34 15.23
C ASN A 47 -3.59 -8.18 16.24
N SER A 48 -4.80 -8.63 15.90
CA SER A 48 -5.97 -8.59 16.79
C SER A 48 -5.71 -9.26 18.14
N GLY A 49 -4.90 -10.32 18.19
CA GLY A 49 -4.52 -11.02 19.42
C GLY A 49 -3.57 -10.23 20.33
N LYS A 50 -2.93 -9.17 19.83
CA LYS A 50 -2.06 -8.26 20.60
C LYS A 50 -2.76 -6.98 21.07
N LEU A 51 -3.91 -6.62 20.49
CA LEU A 51 -4.62 -5.40 20.85
C LEU A 51 -4.96 -5.38 22.35
N GLY A 52 -4.77 -4.23 22.99
CA GLY A 52 -5.02 -4.01 24.42
C GLY A 52 -3.99 -4.64 25.38
N ARG A 53 -2.96 -5.33 24.88
CA ARG A 53 -1.80 -5.73 25.70
C ARG A 53 -0.95 -4.52 26.05
N GLU A 54 -0.08 -4.67 27.04
CA GLU A 54 0.89 -3.65 27.41
C GLU A 54 1.73 -3.22 26.19
N ASN A 55 1.83 -1.91 25.96
CA ASN A 55 2.50 -1.30 24.80
C ASN A 55 1.86 -1.55 23.42
N PHE A 56 0.62 -2.03 23.35
CA PHE A 56 -0.14 -2.13 22.11
C PHE A 56 -1.34 -1.18 22.07
N ILE A 57 -1.81 -0.91 20.86
CA ILE A 57 -3.04 -0.17 20.59
C ILE A 57 -4.24 -0.93 21.16
N THR A 58 -5.23 -0.23 21.72
CA THR A 58 -6.46 -0.85 22.23
C THR A 58 -7.50 -0.98 21.11
N ALA A 59 -8.43 -1.92 21.24
CA ALA A 59 -9.46 -2.13 20.21
C ALA A 59 -10.34 -0.88 20.00
N GLU A 60 -10.61 -0.14 21.07
CA GLU A 60 -11.48 1.03 21.08
C GLU A 60 -10.93 2.20 20.25
N GLU A 61 -9.61 2.34 20.17
CA GLU A 61 -9.00 3.47 19.46
C GLU A 61 -8.69 3.16 17.99
N VAL A 62 -8.70 1.89 17.56
CA VAL A 62 -8.30 1.47 16.19
C VAL A 62 -9.01 2.30 15.12
N ALA A 63 -10.34 2.43 15.20
CA ALA A 63 -11.11 3.11 14.16
C ALA A 63 -10.77 4.60 14.07
N THR A 64 -10.57 5.25 15.22
CA THR A 64 -10.26 6.69 15.29
C THR A 64 -8.81 6.99 14.99
N LEU A 65 -7.88 6.16 15.48
CA LEU A 65 -6.45 6.36 15.31
C LEU A 65 -6.08 6.23 13.83
N TYR A 66 -6.53 5.16 13.17
CA TYR A 66 -6.17 4.90 11.77
C TYR A 66 -7.14 5.52 10.77
N ALA A 67 -7.93 6.52 11.16
CA ALA A 67 -8.82 7.23 10.25
C ALA A 67 -8.02 7.88 9.10
N GLY A 68 -8.40 7.60 7.85
CA GLY A 68 -7.66 8.07 6.66
C GLY A 68 -6.49 7.16 6.23
N HIS A 69 -6.14 6.18 7.06
CA HIS A 69 -5.19 5.12 6.80
C HIS A 69 -5.91 3.78 6.52
N GLU A 70 -5.15 2.77 6.10
CA GLU A 70 -5.65 1.41 5.96
C GLU A 70 -5.34 0.63 7.24
N VAL A 71 -6.34 -0.06 7.80
CA VAL A 71 -6.12 -1.18 8.73
C VAL A 71 -6.09 -2.47 7.93
N SER A 72 -5.09 -3.30 8.24
CA SER A 72 -4.66 -4.42 7.42
C SER A 72 -4.34 -5.63 8.29
N VAL A 73 -4.42 -6.83 7.73
CA VAL A 73 -4.19 -8.09 8.47
C VAL A 73 -2.71 -8.26 8.78
N HIS A 74 -2.40 -8.73 9.99
CA HIS A 74 -1.06 -9.24 10.31
C HIS A 74 -1.08 -10.59 11.02
N THR A 75 -2.19 -11.33 10.94
CA THR A 75 -2.52 -12.57 11.69
C THR A 75 -2.84 -12.32 13.15
N VAL A 76 -3.51 -13.26 13.82
CA VAL A 76 -3.91 -13.10 15.22
C VAL A 76 -2.69 -13.13 16.14
N THR A 77 -1.82 -14.12 15.97
CA THR A 77 -0.74 -14.43 16.92
C THR A 77 0.67 -14.20 16.38
N HIS A 78 0.81 -13.74 15.13
CA HIS A 78 2.08 -13.50 14.45
C HIS A 78 2.95 -14.78 14.30
N PRO A 79 2.44 -15.90 13.74
CA PRO A 79 3.22 -17.10 13.52
C PRO A 79 4.03 -17.06 12.21
N PHE A 80 5.00 -17.96 12.05
CA PHE A 80 5.63 -18.24 10.76
C PHE A 80 4.63 -18.99 9.86
N ALA A 81 4.12 -18.34 8.81
CA ALA A 81 3.04 -18.87 7.97
C ALA A 81 3.41 -20.18 7.26
N THR A 82 4.69 -20.40 6.96
CA THR A 82 5.19 -21.62 6.32
C THR A 82 5.27 -22.82 7.26
N ARG A 83 5.16 -22.59 8.58
CA ARG A 83 5.34 -23.62 9.62
C ARG A 83 4.04 -24.09 10.27
N ILE A 84 2.90 -23.52 9.88
CA ILE A 84 1.58 -23.87 10.38
C ILE A 84 0.76 -24.57 9.31
N THR A 85 -0.23 -25.34 9.76
CA THR A 85 -1.16 -26.05 8.89
C THR A 85 -2.03 -25.08 8.06
N ASN A 86 -2.69 -25.59 7.03
CA ASN A 86 -3.58 -24.75 6.21
C ASN A 86 -4.78 -24.25 7.03
N GLU A 87 -5.30 -25.10 7.91
CA GLU A 87 -6.42 -24.82 8.79
C GLU A 87 -6.07 -23.71 9.79
N GLU A 88 -4.89 -23.80 10.40
CA GLU A 88 -4.37 -22.75 11.30
C GLU A 88 -4.12 -21.44 10.54
N LEU A 89 -3.51 -21.49 9.36
CA LEU A 89 -3.28 -20.29 8.54
C LEU A 89 -4.61 -19.59 8.19
N VAL A 90 -5.62 -20.36 7.81
CA VAL A 90 -6.96 -19.82 7.53
C VAL A 90 -7.56 -19.18 8.77
N GLY A 91 -7.46 -19.81 9.94
CA GLY A 91 -7.91 -19.24 11.20
C GLY A 91 -7.18 -17.93 11.54
N GLU A 92 -5.85 -17.97 11.54
CA GLU A 92 -4.98 -16.82 11.82
C GLU A 92 -5.27 -15.60 10.94
N VAL A 93 -5.56 -15.80 9.66
CA VAL A 93 -5.87 -14.70 8.75
C VAL A 93 -7.33 -14.24 8.89
N MET A 94 -8.28 -15.18 8.93
CA MET A 94 -9.70 -14.83 8.89
C MET A 94 -10.22 -14.31 10.22
N ASP A 95 -9.71 -14.80 11.35
CA ASP A 95 -10.14 -14.31 12.66
C ASP A 95 -9.57 -12.92 12.95
N ASP A 96 -8.33 -12.68 12.52
CA ASP A 96 -7.73 -11.35 12.54
C ASP A 96 -8.53 -10.37 11.70
N ARG A 97 -8.78 -10.73 10.44
CA ARG A 97 -9.60 -9.95 9.52
C ARG A 97 -10.98 -9.63 10.10
N ARG A 98 -11.72 -10.63 10.61
CA ARG A 98 -13.05 -10.44 11.20
C ARG A 98 -13.01 -9.53 12.41
N ALA A 99 -11.96 -9.64 13.25
CA ALA A 99 -11.80 -8.76 14.40
C ALA A 99 -11.59 -7.32 13.97
N LEU A 100 -10.68 -7.08 13.02
CA LEU A 100 -10.39 -5.74 12.51
C LEU A 100 -11.59 -5.13 11.78
N GLU A 101 -12.29 -5.89 10.93
CA GLU A 101 -13.50 -5.44 10.22
C GLU A 101 -14.60 -4.96 11.19
N ARG A 102 -14.78 -5.63 12.34
CA ARG A 102 -15.72 -5.18 13.37
C ARG A 102 -15.35 -3.82 13.98
N LEU A 103 -14.05 -3.50 14.04
CA LEU A 103 -13.57 -2.24 14.61
C LEU A 103 -13.68 -1.09 13.60
N VAL A 104 -13.38 -1.35 12.33
CA VAL A 104 -13.25 -0.28 11.32
C VAL A 104 -14.47 -0.11 10.42
N GLY A 105 -15.37 -1.09 10.37
CA GLY A 105 -16.63 -0.99 9.62
C GLY A 105 -16.49 -1.08 8.10
N TYR A 106 -15.34 -1.51 7.58
CA TYR A 106 -15.10 -1.75 6.15
C TYR A 106 -14.36 -3.07 5.91
N PRO A 107 -14.43 -3.65 4.70
CA PRO A 107 -13.73 -4.89 4.37
C PRO A 107 -12.20 -4.72 4.41
N VAL A 108 -11.53 -5.47 5.27
CA VAL A 108 -10.06 -5.47 5.38
C VAL A 108 -9.49 -6.45 4.35
N ARG A 109 -8.62 -5.97 3.46
CA ARG A 109 -8.16 -6.73 2.28
C ARG A 109 -6.65 -6.77 2.08
N GLY A 110 -5.89 -5.92 2.76
CA GLY A 110 -4.44 -5.99 2.73
C GLY A 110 -3.89 -6.91 3.83
N MET A 111 -2.61 -7.25 3.69
CA MET A 111 -1.86 -8.01 4.68
C MET A 111 -0.37 -7.62 4.66
N SER A 112 0.34 -8.01 5.71
CA SER A 112 1.80 -8.15 5.70
C SER A 112 2.16 -9.54 6.23
N TYR A 113 3.14 -10.20 5.64
CA TYR A 113 3.60 -11.52 6.12
C TYR A 113 4.40 -11.37 7.41
N PRO A 114 3.98 -11.98 8.55
CA PRO A 114 4.81 -12.07 9.74
C PRO A 114 6.21 -12.60 9.40
N PHE A 115 7.25 -11.92 9.87
CA PHE A 115 8.66 -12.23 9.58
C PHE A 115 9.06 -12.21 8.10
N GLY A 116 8.18 -11.79 7.18
CA GLY A 116 8.36 -11.95 5.74
C GLY A 116 8.31 -13.42 5.28
N ASP A 117 7.71 -14.31 6.08
CA ASP A 117 7.68 -15.75 5.82
C ASP A 117 6.47 -16.13 4.95
N TYR A 118 6.74 -16.61 3.74
CA TYR A 118 5.72 -17.04 2.79
C TYR A 118 6.29 -18.03 1.75
N ASP A 119 5.39 -18.81 1.15
CA ASP A 119 5.64 -19.67 0.00
C ASP A 119 4.41 -19.66 -0.93
N ASP A 120 4.47 -20.39 -2.05
CA ASP A 120 3.35 -20.46 -3.01
C ASP A 120 2.06 -21.00 -2.39
N ARG A 121 2.15 -21.88 -1.39
CA ARG A 121 0.99 -22.43 -0.66
C ARG A 121 0.32 -21.32 0.14
N VAL A 122 1.08 -20.55 0.91
CA VAL A 122 0.58 -19.41 1.68
C VAL A 122 -0.06 -18.40 0.74
N VAL A 123 0.62 -18.00 -0.34
CA VAL A 123 0.08 -17.04 -1.34
C VAL A 123 -1.25 -17.54 -1.94
N GLY A 124 -1.33 -18.81 -2.31
CA GLY A 124 -2.55 -19.41 -2.86
C GLY A 124 -3.73 -19.40 -1.88
N ILE A 125 -3.46 -19.67 -0.60
CA ILE A 125 -4.47 -19.59 0.46
C ILE A 125 -4.94 -18.15 0.63
N LEU A 126 -4.03 -17.18 0.80
CA LEU A 126 -4.38 -15.77 0.96
C LEU A 126 -5.25 -15.24 -0.18
N ARG A 127 -4.95 -15.64 -1.42
CA ARG A 127 -5.74 -15.29 -2.60
C ARG A 127 -7.17 -15.82 -2.49
N THR A 128 -7.34 -17.06 -2.04
CA THR A 128 -8.65 -17.69 -1.84
C THR A 128 -9.43 -17.02 -0.72
N LEU A 129 -8.74 -16.52 0.31
CA LEU A 129 -9.32 -15.76 1.42
C LEU A 129 -9.67 -14.31 1.05
N GLY A 130 -9.39 -13.88 -0.18
CA GLY A 130 -9.73 -12.55 -0.67
C GLY A 130 -8.76 -11.44 -0.28
N ILE A 131 -7.58 -11.78 0.26
CA ILE A 131 -6.49 -10.81 0.43
C ILE A 131 -6.04 -10.34 -0.96
N GLN A 132 -5.94 -9.04 -1.14
CA GLN A 132 -5.67 -8.41 -2.43
C GLN A 132 -4.22 -7.96 -2.57
N CYS A 133 -3.54 -7.67 -1.46
CA CYS A 133 -2.13 -7.31 -1.44
C CYS A 133 -1.47 -7.78 -0.14
N SER A 134 -0.21 -8.21 -0.22
CA SER A 134 0.59 -8.56 0.94
C SER A 134 2.04 -8.14 0.78
N ARG A 135 2.59 -7.46 1.79
CA ARG A 135 3.97 -6.97 1.80
C ARG A 135 4.94 -8.04 2.29
N THR A 136 6.07 -8.19 1.59
CA THR A 136 7.23 -8.98 2.04
C THR A 136 8.26 -8.11 2.79
N THR A 137 9.38 -8.69 3.23
CA THR A 137 10.49 -7.95 3.86
C THR A 137 11.67 -7.68 2.92
N ARG A 138 11.57 -8.11 1.65
CA ARG A 138 12.63 -7.96 0.66
C ARG A 138 12.65 -6.55 0.08
N ALA A 139 13.65 -5.75 0.43
CA ALA A 139 13.86 -4.44 -0.16
C ALA A 139 14.33 -4.53 -1.61
N THR A 140 13.75 -3.72 -2.50
CA THR A 140 14.16 -3.63 -3.90
C THR A 140 15.24 -2.56 -4.13
N GLY A 141 15.30 -1.53 -3.29
CA GLY A 141 16.13 -0.34 -3.52
C GLY A 141 15.69 0.48 -4.74
N GLN A 142 14.53 0.17 -5.31
CA GLN A 142 14.00 0.73 -6.54
C GLN A 142 12.52 1.11 -6.33
N PHE A 143 11.88 1.65 -7.37
CA PHE A 143 10.51 2.17 -7.29
C PHE A 143 9.50 1.40 -8.16
N PRO A 144 9.55 0.06 -8.25
CA PRO A 144 8.70 -0.69 -9.16
C PRO A 144 7.25 -0.75 -8.67
N LEU A 145 6.33 -0.92 -9.62
CA LEU A 145 4.99 -1.43 -9.31
C LEU A 145 5.07 -2.94 -9.06
N PRO A 146 4.20 -3.52 -8.20
CA PRO A 146 4.18 -4.95 -7.98
C PRO A 146 3.70 -5.70 -9.23
N SER A 147 4.40 -6.78 -9.60
CA SER A 147 3.92 -7.73 -10.61
C SER A 147 2.72 -8.52 -10.05
N ASP A 148 2.91 -9.12 -8.87
CA ASP A 148 1.86 -9.73 -8.04
C ASP A 148 1.74 -8.94 -6.72
N PRO A 149 0.61 -8.27 -6.45
CA PRO A 149 0.38 -7.56 -5.21
C PRO A 149 0.45 -8.43 -3.94
N LEU A 150 0.29 -9.77 -4.04
CA LEU A 150 0.48 -10.69 -2.90
C LEU A 150 1.95 -11.01 -2.61
N MET A 151 2.87 -10.57 -3.47
CA MET A 151 4.32 -10.67 -3.26
C MET A 151 4.95 -9.29 -3.42
N TRP A 152 4.41 -8.31 -2.69
CA TRP A 152 4.82 -6.93 -2.86
C TRP A 152 6.10 -6.64 -2.10
N HIS A 153 7.19 -6.51 -2.86
CA HIS A 153 8.49 -6.13 -2.32
C HIS A 153 8.55 -4.61 -2.10
N PRO A 154 8.79 -4.14 -0.86
CA PRO A 154 8.92 -2.71 -0.59
C PRO A 154 10.18 -2.13 -1.27
N THR A 155 10.19 -0.81 -1.45
CA THR A 155 11.39 -0.07 -1.85
C THR A 155 12.47 -0.25 -0.78
N CYS A 156 12.14 0.03 0.48
CA CYS A 156 13.09 -0.04 1.58
C CYS A 156 12.40 -0.14 2.94
N HIS A 157 13.19 -0.52 3.96
CA HIS A 157 12.87 -0.25 5.35
C HIS A 157 13.13 1.24 5.66
N HIS A 158 12.39 1.85 6.59
CA HIS A 158 12.49 3.30 6.87
C HIS A 158 13.92 3.78 7.14
N ARG A 159 14.74 2.93 7.76
CA ARG A 159 16.14 3.22 8.12
C ARG A 159 17.04 3.51 6.93
N SER A 160 16.65 3.06 5.73
CA SER A 160 17.39 3.26 4.48
C SER A 160 16.67 4.23 3.54
N ALA A 161 15.56 4.83 3.97
CA ALA A 161 14.73 5.63 3.09
C ALA A 161 15.38 6.97 2.72
N ALA A 162 16.14 7.58 3.63
CA ALA A 162 16.75 8.90 3.42
C ALA A 162 17.63 8.94 2.16
N ASP A 163 18.37 7.87 1.90
CA ASP A 163 19.27 7.71 0.75
C ASP A 163 18.53 7.57 -0.58
N LEU A 164 17.24 7.23 -0.55
CA LEU A 164 16.42 6.96 -1.73
C LEU A 164 15.45 8.08 -2.08
N VAL A 165 15.23 9.05 -1.18
CA VAL A 165 14.27 10.15 -1.41
C VAL A 165 14.68 11.01 -2.61
N ASP A 166 15.95 11.44 -2.70
CA ASP A 166 16.39 12.27 -3.83
C ASP A 166 16.30 11.52 -5.15
N ALA A 167 16.69 10.23 -5.12
CA ALA A 167 16.52 9.37 -6.27
C ALA A 167 15.05 9.30 -6.68
N PHE A 168 14.10 9.09 -5.75
CA PHE A 168 12.65 9.04 -5.99
C PHE A 168 12.08 10.33 -6.57
N LEU A 169 12.49 11.48 -6.02
CA LEU A 169 11.97 12.79 -6.40
C LEU A 169 12.51 13.26 -7.76
N ALA A 170 13.67 12.76 -8.19
CA ALA A 170 14.20 13.02 -9.52
C ALA A 170 13.22 12.56 -10.63
N ASP A 171 13.36 13.14 -11.82
CA ASP A 171 12.55 12.77 -12.97
C ASP A 171 12.87 11.34 -13.42
N ALA A 172 11.81 10.58 -13.70
CA ALA A 172 11.94 9.23 -14.21
C ALA A 172 12.43 9.28 -15.66
N GLN A 173 13.43 8.45 -15.99
CA GLN A 173 13.72 8.19 -17.39
C GLN A 173 12.49 7.53 -18.05
N PHE A 174 12.19 7.94 -19.28
CA PHE A 174 11.12 7.37 -20.10
C PHE A 174 9.71 7.44 -19.50
N GLY A 175 9.46 8.33 -18.53
CA GLY A 175 8.12 8.54 -17.97
C GLY A 175 7.57 7.36 -17.15
N GLN A 176 8.43 6.47 -16.66
CA GLN A 176 7.98 5.32 -15.86
C GLN A 176 7.27 5.76 -14.57
N PRO A 177 6.18 5.09 -14.16
CA PRO A 177 5.58 5.31 -12.85
C PRO A 177 6.54 4.84 -11.75
N ARG A 178 6.58 5.58 -10.65
CA ARG A 178 7.47 5.32 -9.52
C ARG A 178 6.66 5.20 -8.24
N LEU A 179 6.80 4.06 -7.57
CA LEU A 179 6.19 3.81 -6.27
C LEU A 179 7.27 3.79 -5.20
N PHE A 180 7.21 4.73 -4.26
CA PHE A 180 8.01 4.70 -3.04
C PHE A 180 7.24 3.92 -1.97
N PHE A 181 7.60 2.66 -1.79
CA PHE A 181 6.98 1.78 -0.79
C PHE A 181 7.92 1.57 0.41
N LEU A 182 7.63 2.26 1.51
CA LEU A 182 8.41 2.22 2.75
C LEU A 182 7.73 1.31 3.78
N TRP A 183 8.52 0.56 4.55
CA TRP A 183 8.01 -0.19 5.70
C TRP A 183 8.88 -0.09 6.96
N GLY A 184 8.34 -0.48 8.11
CA GLY A 184 9.09 -0.71 9.35
C GLY A 184 8.16 -0.88 10.54
N HIS A 185 8.70 -0.77 11.76
CA HIS A 185 7.90 -0.81 12.98
C HIS A 185 8.00 0.53 13.71
N SER A 186 6.88 1.06 14.19
CA SER A 186 6.86 2.35 14.89
C SER A 186 7.66 2.34 16.20
N TYR A 187 7.78 1.19 16.85
CA TYR A 187 8.59 1.04 18.07
C TYR A 187 10.09 1.26 17.83
N GLU A 188 10.57 1.03 16.61
CA GLU A 188 11.98 1.20 16.27
C GLU A 188 12.42 2.66 16.42
N PHE A 189 11.51 3.62 16.25
CA PHE A 189 11.82 5.04 16.41
C PHE A 189 12.12 5.42 17.87
N ALA A 190 11.38 4.84 18.82
CA ALA A 190 11.66 5.05 20.23
C ALA A 190 12.89 4.27 20.69
N ASN A 191 13.03 3.01 20.26
CA ASN A 191 14.17 2.17 20.62
C ASN A 191 15.52 2.75 20.18
N ASN A 192 15.53 3.44 19.03
CA ASN A 192 16.73 4.04 18.45
C ASN A 192 16.86 5.55 18.72
N ASP A 193 15.91 6.14 19.45
CA ASP A 193 15.82 7.59 19.71
C ASP A 193 15.96 8.45 18.44
N ASN A 194 15.23 8.09 17.38
CA ASN A 194 15.38 8.68 16.04
C ASN A 194 14.05 9.04 15.34
N TRP A 195 13.10 9.59 16.09
CA TRP A 195 11.84 10.10 15.53
C TRP A 195 12.05 11.20 14.47
N ASP A 196 13.14 11.94 14.56
CA ASP A 196 13.56 12.94 13.58
C ASP A 196 13.72 12.35 12.16
N LEU A 197 14.07 11.05 12.06
CA LEU A 197 14.18 10.35 10.79
C LEU A 197 12.84 10.35 10.04
N ILE A 198 11.75 9.92 10.69
CA ILE A 198 10.44 9.84 10.03
C ILE A 198 9.81 11.21 9.85
N GLU A 199 10.04 12.14 10.79
CA GLU A 199 9.63 13.54 10.66
C GLU A 199 10.30 14.20 9.43
N GLY A 200 11.62 13.98 9.25
CA GLY A 200 12.37 14.45 8.10
C GLY A 200 11.91 13.84 6.78
N LEU A 201 11.64 12.53 6.76
CA LEU A 201 11.10 11.85 5.58
C LEU A 201 9.72 12.41 5.18
N CYS A 202 8.81 12.54 6.14
CA CYS A 202 7.46 13.06 5.89
C CYS A 202 7.51 14.52 5.40
N ARG A 203 8.40 15.35 5.97
CA ARG A 203 8.61 16.74 5.51
C ARG A 203 9.10 16.83 4.07
N ARG A 204 9.97 15.92 3.64
CA ARG A 204 10.52 15.92 2.27
C ARG A 204 9.54 15.33 1.25
N LEU A 205 8.82 14.29 1.64
CA LEU A 205 7.92 13.56 0.74
C LEU A 205 6.53 14.15 0.67
N GLY A 206 6.00 14.71 1.76
CA GLY A 206 4.60 15.14 1.91
C GLY A 206 4.26 16.47 1.26
N GLY A 207 2.97 16.70 1.00
CA GLY A 207 2.43 17.96 0.50
C GLY A 207 2.78 18.32 -0.95
N ARG A 208 3.28 17.37 -1.74
CA ARG A 208 3.65 17.59 -3.14
C ARG A 208 2.47 17.37 -4.08
N ASP A 209 2.33 18.24 -5.07
CA ASP A 209 1.31 18.16 -6.12
C ASP A 209 1.62 17.10 -7.19
N ASP A 210 2.90 16.75 -7.35
CA ASP A 210 3.39 15.76 -8.30
C ASP A 210 3.39 14.30 -7.76
N VAL A 211 2.81 14.07 -6.58
CA VAL A 211 2.79 12.77 -5.89
C VAL A 211 1.37 12.37 -5.47
N TRP A 212 1.01 11.12 -5.76
CA TRP A 212 -0.18 10.50 -5.19
C TRP A 212 0.13 9.81 -3.86
N TYR A 213 -0.53 10.20 -2.78
CA TYR A 213 -0.41 9.56 -1.47
C TYR A 213 -1.53 8.56 -1.26
N ALA A 214 -1.17 7.29 -1.07
CA ALA A 214 -2.12 6.19 -1.05
C ALA A 214 -1.74 5.13 -0.01
N THR A 215 -2.76 4.43 0.48
CA THR A 215 -2.59 3.16 1.22
C THR A 215 -2.26 2.03 0.25
N ASN A 216 -1.71 0.91 0.73
CA ASN A 216 -1.39 -0.23 -0.11
C ASN A 216 -2.62 -0.75 -0.87
N ILE A 217 -3.78 -0.86 -0.20
CA ILE A 217 -5.00 -1.33 -0.86
C ILE A 217 -5.51 -0.34 -1.92
N GLN A 218 -5.36 0.98 -1.72
CA GLN A 218 -5.71 1.97 -2.73
C GLN A 218 -4.84 1.84 -3.99
N VAL A 219 -3.54 1.61 -3.81
CA VAL A 219 -2.64 1.35 -4.95
C VAL A 219 -3.03 0.05 -5.66
N ALA A 220 -3.29 -1.03 -4.93
CA ALA A 220 -3.72 -2.31 -5.52
C ALA A 220 -5.04 -2.16 -6.31
N ASP A 221 -6.04 -1.48 -5.74
CA ASP A 221 -7.32 -1.22 -6.40
C ASP A 221 -7.16 -0.38 -7.67
N TYR A 222 -6.27 0.63 -7.63
CA TYR A 222 -5.99 1.46 -8.80
C TYR A 222 -5.30 0.67 -9.93
N LEU A 223 -4.32 -0.16 -9.61
CA LEU A 223 -3.67 -1.02 -10.59
C LEU A 223 -4.65 -2.03 -11.20
N ASN A 224 -5.58 -2.55 -10.41
CA ASN A 224 -6.67 -3.39 -10.90
C ASN A 224 -7.63 -2.61 -11.82
N ALA A 225 -8.00 -1.37 -11.45
CA ALA A 225 -8.82 -0.50 -12.28
C ALA A 225 -8.15 -0.21 -13.64
N GLN A 226 -6.86 0.10 -13.65
CA GLN A 226 -6.06 0.27 -14.87
C GLN A 226 -6.08 -0.98 -15.75
N ARG A 227 -5.82 -2.15 -15.17
CA ARG A 227 -5.84 -3.43 -15.90
C ARG A 227 -7.23 -3.80 -16.42
N SER A 228 -8.29 -3.25 -15.84
CA SER A 228 -9.68 -3.53 -16.22
C SER A 228 -10.21 -2.70 -17.40
N LEU A 229 -9.44 -1.71 -17.87
CA LEU A 229 -9.83 -0.91 -19.04
C LEU A 229 -10.12 -1.81 -20.25
N ARG A 230 -11.19 -1.47 -20.97
CA ARG A 230 -11.57 -2.15 -22.21
C ARG A 230 -11.25 -1.22 -23.37
N VAL A 231 -10.35 -1.63 -24.24
CA VAL A 231 -9.82 -0.81 -25.33
C VAL A 231 -10.23 -1.42 -26.68
N SER A 232 -10.66 -0.59 -27.64
CA SER A 232 -10.93 -1.03 -29.01
C SER A 232 -9.67 -1.61 -29.67
N ALA A 233 -9.84 -2.48 -30.66
CA ALA A 233 -8.73 -3.03 -31.43
C ALA A 233 -7.91 -1.94 -32.16
N ASP A 234 -8.57 -0.84 -32.55
CA ASP A 234 -7.95 0.33 -33.19
C ASP A 234 -7.27 1.28 -32.17
N LEU A 235 -7.35 0.99 -30.87
CA LEU A 235 -6.73 1.74 -29.77
C LEU A 235 -7.19 3.20 -29.66
N ASP A 236 -8.40 3.47 -30.13
CA ASP A 236 -9.02 4.80 -30.22
C ASP A 236 -10.30 4.94 -29.36
N ILE A 237 -10.74 3.88 -28.69
CA ILE A 237 -11.88 3.91 -27.78
C ILE A 237 -11.47 3.20 -26.48
N VAL A 238 -11.66 3.87 -25.36
CA VAL A 238 -11.37 3.34 -24.02
C VAL A 238 -12.61 3.42 -23.15
N HIS A 239 -13.06 2.28 -22.65
CA HIS A 239 -14.11 2.18 -21.64
C HIS A 239 -13.50 1.82 -20.28
N ASN A 240 -13.84 2.60 -19.25
CA ASN A 240 -13.48 2.33 -17.87
C ASN A 240 -14.67 1.69 -17.12
N PRO A 241 -14.66 0.39 -16.86
CA PRO A 241 -15.74 -0.29 -16.12
C PRO A 241 -15.60 -0.15 -14.60
N SER A 242 -14.50 0.42 -14.09
CA SER A 242 -14.21 0.51 -12.66
C SER A 242 -14.95 1.67 -11.99
N ALA A 243 -14.93 1.68 -10.66
CA ALA A 243 -15.43 2.78 -9.82
C ALA A 243 -14.40 3.92 -9.63
N LEU A 244 -13.19 3.78 -10.17
CA LEU A 244 -12.10 4.75 -10.03
C LEU A 244 -11.87 5.48 -11.36
N ALA A 245 -11.55 6.78 -11.31
CA ALA A 245 -11.02 7.46 -12.49
C ALA A 245 -9.65 6.87 -12.82
N VAL A 246 -9.43 6.53 -14.09
CA VAL A 246 -8.19 5.91 -14.55
C VAL A 246 -7.43 6.89 -15.44
N TRP A 247 -6.12 6.99 -15.23
CA TRP A 247 -5.24 7.89 -15.95
C TRP A 247 -4.20 7.12 -16.79
N PHE A 248 -3.88 7.65 -17.96
CA PHE A 248 -2.83 7.14 -18.84
C PHE A 248 -2.29 8.24 -19.76
N THR A 249 -1.15 7.98 -20.40
CA THR A 249 -0.62 8.85 -21.46
C THR A 249 -1.10 8.35 -22.83
N HIS A 250 -1.61 9.22 -23.69
CA HIS A 250 -1.99 8.87 -25.07
C HIS A 250 -0.96 9.40 -26.07
N ARG A 251 -0.32 8.53 -26.87
CA ARG A 251 0.68 8.89 -27.92
C ARG A 251 1.82 9.81 -27.44
N GLY A 252 2.12 9.81 -26.14
CA GLY A 252 3.14 10.69 -25.57
C GLY A 252 2.72 12.13 -25.27
N THR A 253 1.45 12.45 -25.42
CA THR A 253 0.91 13.78 -25.16
C THR A 253 0.40 13.89 -23.73
N ASP A 254 -0.48 14.85 -23.46
CA ASP A 254 -1.00 15.15 -22.13
C ASP A 254 -1.72 13.96 -21.46
N PRO A 255 -1.75 13.93 -20.11
CA PRO A 255 -2.53 12.98 -19.34
C PRO A 255 -4.00 12.90 -19.79
N VAL A 256 -4.48 11.67 -20.01
CA VAL A 256 -5.89 11.38 -20.29
C VAL A 256 -6.54 10.78 -19.06
N GLU A 257 -7.69 11.35 -18.65
CA GLU A 257 -8.57 10.81 -17.62
C GLU A 257 -9.77 10.12 -18.26
N VAL A 258 -10.05 8.88 -17.87
CA VAL A 258 -11.33 8.21 -18.16
C VAL A 258 -12.09 7.99 -16.85
N LYS A 259 -13.19 8.73 -16.70
CA LYS A 259 -14.04 8.70 -15.49
C LYS A 259 -14.72 7.33 -15.28
N PRO A 260 -15.11 7.00 -14.03
CA PRO A 260 -15.82 5.76 -13.72
C PRO A 260 -17.03 5.52 -14.62
N GLY A 261 -17.15 4.32 -15.17
CA GLY A 261 -18.27 3.91 -16.03
C GLY A 261 -18.36 4.63 -17.38
N ARG A 262 -17.36 5.42 -17.77
CA ARG A 262 -17.38 6.20 -19.02
C ARG A 262 -16.58 5.54 -20.13
N THR A 263 -17.00 5.86 -21.36
CA THR A 263 -16.29 5.52 -22.60
C THR A 263 -15.81 6.82 -23.23
N LEU A 264 -14.54 6.84 -23.63
CA LEU A 264 -13.90 7.97 -24.29
C LEU A 264 -13.42 7.52 -25.68
N ALA A 265 -13.69 8.34 -26.69
CA ALA A 265 -13.00 8.25 -27.98
C ALA A 265 -11.72 9.10 -27.90
N LEU A 266 -10.58 8.51 -28.26
CA LEU A 266 -9.27 9.14 -28.33
C LEU A 266 -9.06 9.67 -29.73
N ALA A 267 -8.67 10.95 -29.84
CA ALA A 267 -8.33 11.60 -31.10
C ALA A 267 -6.87 11.36 -31.49
#